data_AF-A0A2V5ZSG9-F1
#
_entry.id   AF-A0A2V5ZSG9-F1
#
_cell.length_a   1.000
_cell.length_b   1.000
_cell.length_c   1.000
_cell.angle_alpha   90.00
_cell.angle_beta   90.00
_cell.angle_gamma   90.00
#
_symmetry.space_group_name_H-M   'P 1'
#
loop_
_entity.id
_entity.type
_entity.pdbx_description
1 polymer ?
#
loop_
_entity_poly.entity_id
_entity_poly.type
_entity_poly.pdbx_seq_one_letter_code
_entity_poly.pdbx_strand_id
1 'polypeptide(L)'
;MLDSSGREPQKSPPGRPTTETKQIRARDLGIPFEGAPGRFNAITDVAGVEVGYATLISGEGKLEVGKGPVRTGVTAILPRGHASLNDPVYAGFFSLNGNGEMTGTAWVEESGFLEGPMIITNTHSVGVARDAVIAWRVKHGAADKTEDWWSLPVVAETWDGWLNDINGFHV
;
A
#
# COMPACT_ATOMS: atom_id res chain seq x y z
N MET A 1 9.30 -26.49 -11.71
CA MET A 1 10.08 -25.49 -10.98
C MET A 1 10.62 -24.51 -11.99
N LEU A 2 10.16 -23.25 -11.96
CA LEU A 2 10.70 -22.19 -12.82
C LEU A 2 12.08 -21.84 -12.28
N ASP A 3 13.08 -21.95 -13.14
CA ASP A 3 14.47 -21.64 -12.84
C ASP A 3 14.60 -20.16 -12.44
N SER A 4 14.81 -19.89 -11.15
CA SER A 4 15.02 -18.55 -10.62
C SER A 4 16.39 -17.97 -10.99
N SER A 5 17.26 -18.74 -11.66
CA SER A 5 18.60 -18.30 -12.07
C SER A 5 18.63 -17.48 -13.35
N GLY A 6 17.52 -17.40 -14.10
CA GLY A 6 17.44 -16.73 -15.40
C GLY A 6 17.12 -15.22 -15.39
N ARG A 7 17.14 -14.54 -14.24
CA ARG A 7 16.81 -13.11 -14.18
C ARG A 7 17.98 -12.26 -14.67
N GLU A 8 17.80 -11.60 -15.82
CA GLU A 8 18.75 -10.59 -16.28
C GLU A 8 18.91 -9.47 -15.22
N PRO A 9 20.13 -8.99 -14.97
CA PRO A 9 20.35 -7.89 -14.04
C PRO A 9 19.64 -6.63 -14.54
N GLN A 10 18.60 -6.21 -13.83
CA GLN A 10 17.94 -4.92 -14.08
C GLN A 10 18.83 -3.80 -13.54
N LYS A 11 19.30 -2.92 -14.45
CA LYS A 11 19.97 -1.68 -14.02
C LYS A 11 18.96 -0.78 -13.34
N SER A 12 19.37 -0.18 -12.22
CA SER A 12 18.55 0.85 -11.59
C SER A 12 18.37 2.01 -12.58
N PRO A 13 17.14 2.54 -12.75
CA PRO A 13 17.00 3.86 -13.33
C PRO A 13 17.82 4.86 -12.50
N PRO A 14 18.42 5.90 -13.11
CA PRO A 14 19.07 6.95 -12.36
C PRO A 14 18.09 7.52 -11.32
N GLY A 15 18.60 7.89 -10.14
CA GLY A 15 17.81 8.53 -9.10
C GLY A 15 17.01 9.68 -9.70
N ARG A 16 15.68 9.67 -9.51
CA ARG A 16 14.80 10.65 -10.14
C ARG A 16 15.21 12.04 -9.65
N PRO A 17 15.63 12.97 -10.53
CA PRO A 17 15.90 14.33 -10.10
C PRO A 17 14.62 14.94 -9.51
N THR A 18 14.74 15.67 -8.41
CA THR A 18 13.64 16.32 -7.67
C THR A 18 12.96 17.46 -8.43
N THR A 19 13.33 17.70 -9.68
CA THR A 19 12.61 18.59 -10.59
C THR A 19 11.17 18.10 -10.75
N GLU A 20 10.21 18.99 -10.47
CA GLU A 20 8.78 18.84 -10.76
C GLU A 20 8.54 18.68 -12.27
N THR A 21 8.88 17.52 -12.84
CA THR A 21 8.33 17.14 -14.13
C THR A 21 6.85 16.88 -13.91
N LYS A 22 5.98 17.70 -14.52
CA LYS A 22 4.55 17.44 -14.61
C LYS A 22 4.35 15.95 -14.95
N GLN A 23 3.75 15.18 -14.04
CA GLN A 23 3.47 13.78 -14.30
C GLN A 23 2.47 13.72 -15.47
N ILE A 24 2.89 13.16 -16.59
CA ILE A 24 2.02 12.95 -17.75
C ILE A 24 1.08 11.80 -17.42
N ARG A 25 -0.23 12.04 -17.52
CA ARG A 25 -1.27 11.02 -17.27
C ARG A 25 -1.96 10.63 -18.58
N ALA A 26 -2.74 9.55 -18.55
CA ALA A 26 -3.42 9.01 -19.73
C ALA A 26 -4.24 10.07 -20.50
N ARG A 27 -4.97 10.94 -19.80
CA ARG A 27 -5.75 12.04 -20.43
C ARG A 27 -4.86 13.11 -21.08
N ASP A 28 -3.66 13.40 -20.55
CA ASP A 28 -2.69 14.32 -21.18
C ASP A 28 -2.17 13.76 -22.51
N LEU A 29 -2.22 12.44 -22.70
CA LEU A 29 -1.87 11.73 -23.94
C LEU A 29 -3.06 11.58 -24.91
N GLY A 30 -4.23 12.16 -24.59
CA GLY A 30 -5.42 12.06 -25.42
C GLY A 30 -6.16 10.71 -25.35
N ILE A 31 -5.83 9.85 -24.36
CA ILE A 31 -6.56 8.59 -24.16
C ILE A 31 -7.98 8.93 -23.63
N PRO A 32 -9.05 8.53 -24.34
CA PRO A 32 -10.42 8.86 -23.97
C PRO A 32 -10.91 7.98 -22.81
N PHE A 33 -11.67 8.58 -21.90
CA PHE A 33 -12.39 7.90 -20.83
C PHE A 33 -13.74 8.59 -20.62
N GLU A 34 -14.76 7.81 -20.27
CA GLU A 34 -16.07 8.32 -19.88
C GLU A 34 -16.03 9.10 -18.56
N GLY A 35 -17.02 9.97 -18.33
CA GLY A 35 -17.12 10.81 -17.15
C GLY A 35 -16.08 11.95 -17.07
N ALA A 36 -16.32 12.87 -16.14
CA ALA A 36 -15.41 13.97 -15.83
C ALA A 36 -14.71 13.70 -14.50
N PRO A 37 -13.36 13.78 -14.44
CA PRO A 37 -12.65 13.59 -13.18
C PRO A 37 -12.80 14.80 -12.26
N GLY A 38 -12.49 14.62 -10.97
CA GLY A 38 -12.29 15.72 -10.04
C GLY A 38 -11.08 16.58 -10.39
N ARG A 39 -10.82 17.61 -9.58
CA ARG A 39 -9.75 18.60 -9.81
C ARG A 39 -8.38 17.93 -9.89
N PHE A 40 -8.11 17.00 -9.00
CA PHE A 40 -6.84 16.30 -8.92
C PHE A 40 -6.83 15.06 -9.80
N ASN A 41 -7.98 14.54 -10.22
CA ASN A 41 -8.14 13.24 -10.89
C ASN A 41 -7.39 12.16 -10.09
N ALA A 42 -7.68 12.11 -8.78
CA ALA A 42 -7.05 11.25 -7.79
C ALA A 42 -8.03 10.96 -6.64
N ILE A 43 -7.75 9.95 -5.81
CA ILE A 43 -8.61 9.59 -4.66
C ILE A 43 -8.77 10.74 -3.65
N THR A 44 -7.78 11.63 -3.56
CA THR A 44 -7.79 12.83 -2.70
C THR A 44 -8.71 13.94 -3.19
N ASP A 45 -9.39 13.77 -4.32
CA ASP A 45 -10.56 14.60 -4.66
C ASP A 45 -11.72 14.38 -3.67
N VAL A 46 -11.76 13.25 -2.95
CA VAL A 46 -12.65 13.06 -1.80
C VAL A 46 -12.06 13.81 -0.60
N ALA A 47 -12.79 14.82 -0.13
CA ALA A 47 -12.34 15.69 0.95
C ALA A 47 -12.00 14.91 2.23
N GLY A 48 -10.82 15.19 2.79
CA GLY A 48 -10.34 14.54 4.02
C GLY A 48 -9.57 13.24 3.78
N VAL A 49 -9.57 12.66 2.58
CA VAL A 49 -8.70 11.50 2.27
C VAL A 49 -7.25 11.97 2.16
N GLU A 50 -6.36 11.27 2.86
CA GLU A 50 -4.91 11.48 2.78
C GLU A 50 -4.22 10.21 2.27
N VAL A 51 -3.13 10.39 1.52
CA VAL A 51 -2.32 9.29 0.99
C VAL A 51 -0.85 9.58 1.29
N GLY A 52 -0.17 8.62 1.92
CA GLY A 52 1.27 8.65 2.16
C GLY A 52 1.93 7.41 1.57
N TYR A 53 3.20 7.50 1.19
CA TYR A 53 3.95 6.35 0.70
C TYR A 53 5.43 6.43 1.06
N ALA A 54 6.04 5.26 1.21
CA ALA A 54 7.47 5.08 1.33
C ALA A 54 7.93 4.17 0.18
N THR A 55 8.91 4.63 -0.59
CA THR A 55 9.48 3.88 -1.71
C THR A 55 10.89 3.44 -1.38
N LEU A 56 11.14 2.13 -1.40
CA LEU A 56 12.42 1.52 -1.07
C LEU A 56 13.09 1.04 -2.36
N ILE A 57 14.13 1.77 -2.76
CA ILE A 57 14.94 1.45 -3.95
C ILE A 57 16.41 1.45 -3.54
N SER A 58 17.04 0.27 -3.55
CA SER A 58 18.46 0.11 -3.28
C SER A 58 19.03 -1.12 -3.99
N GLY A 59 20.34 -1.13 -4.24
CA GLY A 59 21.02 -2.21 -4.96
C GLY A 59 20.62 -2.33 -6.43
N GLU A 60 21.41 -3.08 -7.18
CA GLU A 60 21.22 -3.37 -8.59
C GLU A 60 21.84 -4.71 -8.96
N GLY A 61 21.52 -5.21 -10.15
CA GLY A 61 22.15 -6.41 -10.67
C GLY A 61 21.40 -7.69 -10.31
N LYS A 62 22.16 -8.78 -10.13
CA LYS A 62 21.59 -10.11 -9.87
C LYS A 62 20.99 -10.17 -8.46
N LEU A 63 19.85 -10.84 -8.33
CA LEU A 63 19.20 -11.07 -7.04
C LEU A 63 20.11 -11.86 -6.08
N GLU A 64 20.35 -11.28 -4.90
CA GLU A 64 20.88 -11.94 -3.71
C GLU A 64 19.84 -11.82 -2.59
N VAL A 65 19.27 -12.95 -2.17
CA VAL A 65 18.21 -12.98 -1.15
C VAL A 65 18.72 -12.41 0.18
N GLY A 66 17.94 -11.50 0.76
CA GLY A 66 18.27 -10.75 1.96
C GLY A 66 19.16 -9.52 1.72
N LYS A 67 19.50 -9.21 0.47
CA LYS A 67 20.37 -8.07 0.12
C LYS A 67 19.81 -7.19 -0.98
N GLY A 68 19.06 -7.74 -1.93
CA GLY A 68 18.46 -6.98 -3.02
C GLY A 68 18.74 -7.55 -4.41
N PRO A 69 18.40 -6.79 -5.49
CA PRO A 69 17.94 -5.40 -5.44
C PRO A 69 16.58 -5.23 -4.75
N VAL A 70 16.44 -4.14 -4.01
CA VAL A 70 15.20 -3.78 -3.29
C VAL A 70 14.38 -2.86 -4.18
N ARG A 71 13.14 -3.24 -4.49
CA ARG A 71 12.19 -2.47 -5.33
C ARG A 71 10.79 -2.60 -4.77
N THR A 72 10.61 -2.15 -3.54
CA THR A 72 9.36 -2.32 -2.79
C THR A 72 8.95 -1.03 -2.10
N GLY A 73 7.91 -1.09 -1.27
CA GLY A 73 7.46 0.05 -0.51
C GLY A 73 6.12 -0.21 0.16
N VAL A 74 5.59 0.85 0.76
CA VAL A 74 4.30 0.84 1.44
C VAL A 74 3.53 2.09 1.02
N THR A 75 2.24 1.95 0.76
CA THR A 75 1.29 3.05 0.61
C THR A 75 0.25 2.97 1.72
N ALA A 76 -0.01 4.09 2.39
CA ALA A 76 -1.06 4.23 3.40
C ALA A 76 -2.14 5.18 2.89
N ILE A 77 -3.40 4.78 3.03
CA ILE A 77 -4.57 5.58 2.70
C ILE A 77 -5.37 5.79 3.98
N LEU A 78 -5.53 7.04 4.38
CA LEU A 78 -6.30 7.43 5.55
C LEU A 78 -7.65 7.99 5.06
N PRO A 79 -8.77 7.27 5.23
CA PRO A 79 -10.05 7.67 4.66
C PRO A 79 -10.63 8.98 5.25
N ARG A 80 -10.13 9.42 6.40
CA ARG A 80 -10.45 10.69 7.07
C ARG A 80 -9.18 11.42 7.56
N GLY A 81 -8.04 11.19 6.91
CA GLY A 81 -6.75 11.67 7.37
C GLY A 81 -6.47 11.18 8.79
N HIS A 82 -5.81 12.00 9.61
CA HIS A 82 -5.52 11.64 11.01
C HIS A 82 -6.76 11.31 11.87
N ALA A 83 -7.97 11.74 11.49
CA ALA A 83 -9.19 11.39 12.20
C ALA A 83 -9.55 9.90 12.07
N SER A 84 -9.01 9.19 11.06
CA SER A 84 -9.20 7.73 10.88
C SER A 84 -8.76 6.89 12.06
N LEU A 85 -7.92 7.44 12.96
CA LEU A 85 -7.50 6.76 14.20
C LEU A 85 -8.65 6.52 15.18
N ASN A 86 -9.66 7.39 15.17
CA ASN A 86 -10.73 7.40 16.18
C ASN A 86 -12.14 7.42 15.58
N ASP A 87 -12.27 7.69 14.27
CA ASP A 87 -13.55 7.76 13.57
C ASP A 87 -13.54 6.85 12.33
N PRO A 88 -14.23 5.69 12.38
CA PRO A 88 -14.28 4.76 11.26
C PRO A 88 -15.07 5.31 10.06
N VAL A 89 -14.96 4.60 8.94
CA VAL A 89 -15.82 4.80 7.76
C VAL A 89 -16.58 3.52 7.45
N TYR A 90 -17.74 3.66 6.81
CA TYR A 90 -18.40 2.49 6.22
C TYR A 90 -17.54 1.91 5.09
N ALA A 91 -17.42 0.60 5.07
CA ALA A 91 -16.60 -0.12 4.10
C ALA A 91 -17.26 -1.44 3.68
N GLY A 92 -16.82 -1.93 2.53
CA GLY A 92 -17.15 -3.25 2.01
C GLY A 92 -16.00 -3.74 1.16
N PHE A 93 -15.92 -5.06 0.94
CA PHE A 93 -14.88 -5.66 0.10
C PHE A 93 -15.51 -6.64 -0.90
N PHE A 94 -14.80 -6.89 -2.00
CA PHE A 94 -15.19 -7.89 -2.97
C PHE A 94 -13.94 -8.59 -3.52
N SER A 95 -13.99 -9.91 -3.63
CA SER A 95 -12.93 -10.71 -4.25
C SER A 95 -13.33 -11.12 -5.66
N LEU A 96 -12.65 -10.54 -6.66
CA LEU A 96 -12.76 -11.00 -8.04
C LEU A 96 -12.05 -12.37 -8.21
N ASN A 97 -10.83 -12.47 -7.69
CA ASN A 97 -10.05 -13.70 -7.60
C ASN A 97 -9.23 -13.68 -6.30
N GLY A 98 -9.31 -14.76 -5.53
CA GLY A 98 -8.74 -14.82 -4.17
C GLY A 98 -7.26 -15.23 -4.10
N ASN A 99 -6.49 -15.18 -5.19
CA ASN A 99 -5.06 -15.45 -5.15
C ASN A 99 -4.26 -14.22 -4.68
N GLY A 100 -4.47 -13.84 -3.42
CA GLY A 100 -3.81 -12.73 -2.76
C GLY A 100 -4.18 -12.67 -1.28
N GLU A 101 -3.63 -11.71 -0.55
CA GLU A 101 -3.91 -11.50 0.87
C GLU A 101 -4.48 -10.11 1.15
N MET A 102 -5.48 -10.05 2.03
CA MET A 102 -6.04 -8.80 2.55
C MET A 102 -6.55 -9.02 3.96
N THR A 103 -5.79 -8.54 4.95
CA THR A 103 -6.18 -8.64 6.36
C THR A 103 -7.38 -7.76 6.67
N GLY A 104 -8.06 -8.01 7.79
CA GLY A 104 -9.18 -7.18 8.24
C GLY A 104 -10.49 -7.35 7.45
N THR A 105 -10.50 -8.07 6.33
CA THR A 105 -11.69 -8.33 5.51
C THR A 105 -12.84 -8.98 6.28
N ALA A 106 -12.55 -9.93 7.17
CA ALA A 106 -13.57 -10.55 8.02
C ALA A 106 -14.26 -9.53 8.94
N TRP A 107 -13.54 -8.51 9.42
CA TRP A 107 -14.13 -7.45 10.24
C TRP A 107 -14.92 -6.45 9.40
N VAL A 108 -14.43 -6.11 8.21
CA VAL A 108 -15.17 -5.28 7.26
C VAL A 108 -16.50 -5.93 6.89
N GLU A 109 -16.50 -7.25 6.63
CA GLU A 109 -17.70 -8.01 6.29
C GLU A 109 -18.71 -8.06 7.45
N GLU A 110 -18.23 -8.30 8.67
CA GLU A 110 -19.09 -8.43 9.86
C GLU A 110 -19.64 -7.07 10.33
N SER A 111 -18.77 -6.06 10.42
CA SER A 111 -19.12 -4.77 11.05
C SER A 111 -19.58 -3.71 10.05
N GLY A 112 -19.20 -3.85 8.77
CA GLY A 112 -19.36 -2.80 7.77
C GLY A 112 -18.43 -1.60 7.97
N PHE A 113 -17.41 -1.69 8.84
CA PHE A 113 -16.50 -0.59 9.16
C PHE A 113 -15.06 -0.86 8.70
N LEU A 114 -14.40 0.20 8.23
CA LEU A 114 -12.95 0.31 8.15
C LEU A 114 -12.48 1.24 9.26
N GLU A 115 -11.64 0.70 10.14
CA GLU A 115 -10.99 1.43 11.23
C GLU A 115 -9.51 1.70 10.88
N GLY A 116 -9.06 2.93 11.11
CA GLY A 116 -7.67 3.29 10.83
C GLY A 116 -7.34 3.40 9.34
N PRO A 117 -6.03 3.32 9.00
CA PRO A 117 -5.58 3.39 7.62
C PRO A 117 -5.75 2.04 6.89
N MET A 118 -5.88 2.11 5.57
CA MET A 118 -5.64 0.98 4.67
C MET A 118 -4.19 1.01 4.20
N ILE A 119 -3.50 -0.13 4.28
CA ILE A 119 -2.11 -0.27 3.82
C ILE A 119 -2.03 -1.14 2.58
N ILE A 120 -1.18 -0.77 1.63
CA ILE A 120 -0.83 -1.56 0.45
C ILE A 120 0.70 -1.75 0.43
N THR A 121 1.16 -3.00 0.36
CA THR A 121 2.58 -3.38 0.37
C THR A 121 2.85 -4.59 -0.54
N ASN A 122 4.01 -5.23 -0.44
CA ASN A 122 4.30 -6.49 -1.13
C ASN A 122 3.75 -7.71 -0.38
N THR A 123 3.58 -8.84 -1.09
CA THR A 123 3.00 -10.07 -0.55
C THR A 123 3.62 -10.55 0.77
N HIS A 124 4.94 -10.52 0.88
CA HIS A 124 5.64 -11.06 2.06
C HIS A 124 5.71 -10.06 3.22
N SER A 125 5.33 -8.81 2.99
CA SER A 125 5.35 -7.73 3.99
C SER A 125 3.98 -7.41 4.59
N VAL A 126 2.93 -8.17 4.27
CA VAL A 126 1.58 -8.00 4.88
C VAL A 126 1.65 -8.08 6.40
N GLY A 127 2.35 -9.08 6.94
CA GLY A 127 2.46 -9.29 8.39
C GLY A 127 3.10 -8.11 9.11
N VAL A 128 4.28 -7.66 8.65
CA VAL A 128 5.00 -6.54 9.27
C VAL A 128 4.23 -5.22 9.14
N ALA A 129 3.57 -4.99 7.99
CA ALA A 129 2.75 -3.81 7.78
C ALA A 129 1.54 -3.79 8.73
N ARG A 130 0.87 -4.94 8.93
CA ARG A 130 -0.24 -5.07 9.89
C ARG A 130 0.21 -4.74 11.31
N ASP A 131 1.32 -5.33 11.75
CA ASP A 131 1.85 -5.10 13.10
C ASP A 131 2.30 -3.64 13.29
N ALA A 132 2.89 -3.03 12.26
CA ALA A 132 3.27 -1.62 12.27
C ALA A 132 2.05 -0.68 12.40
N VAL A 133 0.92 -0.98 11.75
CA VAL A 133 -0.32 -0.19 11.92
C VAL A 133 -0.84 -0.27 13.35
N ILE A 134 -0.85 -1.46 13.96
CA ILE A 134 -1.29 -1.64 15.35
C ILE A 134 -0.36 -0.85 16.28
N ALA A 135 0.96 -0.99 16.12
CA ALA A 135 1.94 -0.25 16.91
C ALA A 135 1.81 1.28 16.71
N TRP A 136 1.50 1.72 15.50
CA TRP A 136 1.24 3.13 15.21
C TRP A 136 -0.05 3.63 15.89
N ARG A 137 -1.15 2.86 15.83
CA ARG A 137 -2.42 3.20 16.49
C ARG A 137 -2.25 3.29 18.02
N VAL A 138 -1.57 2.33 18.64
CA VAL A 138 -1.31 2.35 20.09
C VAL A 138 -0.55 3.62 20.52
N LYS A 139 0.32 4.17 19.66
CA LYS A 139 1.11 5.37 19.95
C LYS A 139 0.38 6.69 19.69
N HIS A 140 -0.59 6.72 18.78
CA HIS A 140 -1.15 7.98 18.26
C HIS A 140 -2.67 8.10 18.40
N GLY A 141 -3.37 6.98 18.61
CA GLY A 141 -4.83 6.94 18.78
C GLY A 141 -5.24 6.79 20.25
N ALA A 142 -6.54 6.60 20.44
CA ALA A 142 -7.12 6.20 21.72
C ALA A 142 -7.64 4.75 21.65
N ALA A 143 -7.94 4.20 22.82
CA ALA A 143 -8.81 3.03 22.90
C ALA A 143 -10.16 3.33 22.23
N ASP A 144 -10.86 2.29 21.82
CA ASP A 144 -12.23 2.48 21.32
C ASP A 144 -13.19 2.94 22.43
N LYS A 145 -14.47 3.10 22.08
CA LYS A 145 -15.48 3.57 23.04
C LYS A 145 -15.78 2.59 24.17
N THR A 146 -15.33 1.33 24.06
CA THR A 146 -15.43 0.32 25.13
C THR A 146 -14.15 0.21 25.95
N GLU A 147 -13.18 1.12 25.73
CA GLU A 147 -11.85 1.15 26.34
C GLU A 147 -10.95 -0.02 25.91
N ASP A 148 -11.31 -0.72 24.83
CA ASP A 148 -10.53 -1.81 24.26
C ASP A 148 -9.49 -1.31 23.25
N TRP A 149 -8.35 -1.99 23.22
CA TRP A 149 -7.25 -1.73 22.27
C TRP A 149 -7.23 -2.71 21.10
N TRP A 150 -8.36 -3.39 20.88
CA TRP A 150 -8.55 -4.35 19.81
C TRP A 150 -8.35 -3.71 18.43
N SER A 151 -7.68 -4.40 17.50
CA SER A 151 -7.42 -3.86 16.15
C SER A 151 -7.31 -4.96 15.10
N LEU A 152 -8.08 -4.81 14.02
CA LEU A 152 -8.02 -5.65 12.82
C LEU A 152 -7.76 -4.79 11.57
N PRO A 153 -6.52 -4.29 11.38
CA PRO A 153 -6.20 -3.40 10.27
C PRO A 153 -6.41 -4.06 8.90
N VAL A 154 -6.72 -3.23 7.90
CA VAL A 154 -6.74 -3.65 6.50
C VAL A 154 -5.38 -3.42 5.87
N VAL A 155 -4.70 -4.52 5.55
CA VAL A 155 -3.43 -4.53 4.82
C VAL A 155 -3.58 -5.45 3.63
N ALA A 156 -3.38 -4.91 2.43
CA ALA A 156 -3.47 -5.59 1.16
C ALA A 156 -2.11 -5.62 0.46
N GLU A 157 -1.98 -6.46 -0.56
CA GLU A 157 -0.71 -6.66 -1.24
C GLU A 157 -0.81 -6.86 -2.74
N THR A 158 0.35 -6.74 -3.39
CA THR A 158 0.63 -7.34 -4.70
C THR A 158 2.03 -7.94 -4.69
N TRP A 159 2.28 -8.90 -5.59
CA TRP A 159 3.59 -9.56 -5.67
C TRP A 159 4.58 -8.76 -6.53
N ASP A 160 5.58 -8.16 -5.88
CA ASP A 160 6.64 -7.39 -6.54
C ASP A 160 7.92 -8.19 -6.83
N GLY A 161 7.89 -9.50 -6.56
CA GLY A 161 9.07 -10.37 -6.57
C GLY A 161 9.72 -10.59 -7.93
N TRP A 162 9.24 -9.98 -9.01
CA TRP A 162 9.96 -9.91 -10.28
C TRP A 162 11.11 -8.89 -10.24
N LEU A 163 10.88 -7.73 -9.63
CA LEU A 163 11.83 -6.63 -9.54
C LEU A 163 12.48 -6.51 -8.17
N ASN A 164 11.82 -7.02 -7.14
CA ASN A 164 12.21 -6.93 -5.76
C ASN A 164 12.78 -8.26 -5.24
N ASP A 165 13.73 -8.17 -4.31
CA ASP A 165 14.08 -9.26 -3.41
C ASP A 165 12.97 -9.48 -2.36
N ILE A 166 11.85 -10.06 -2.79
CA ILE A 166 10.67 -10.26 -1.94
C ILE A 166 10.92 -11.21 -0.76
N ASN A 167 11.91 -12.09 -0.88
CA ASN A 167 12.31 -13.01 0.20
C ASN A 167 13.28 -12.37 1.19
N GLY A 168 13.72 -11.12 0.96
CA GLY A 168 14.62 -10.40 1.85
C GLY A 168 13.93 -9.57 2.92
N PHE A 169 12.59 -9.46 2.91
CA PHE A 169 11.80 -8.76 3.93
C PHE A 169 12.27 -7.32 4.21
N HIS A 170 12.41 -6.51 3.15
CA HIS A 170 13.00 -5.17 3.20
C HIS A 170 12.08 -4.04 3.71
N VAL A 171 10.79 -4.32 3.92
CA VAL A 171 9.80 -3.36 4.46
C VAL A 171 9.89 -3.29 5.97
#